data_AF-A0A662N2D2-F1
#
_entry.id   AF-A0A662N2D2-F1
#
_cell.length_a   1.000
_cell.length_b   1.000
_cell.length_c   1.000
_cell.angle_alpha   90.00
_cell.angle_beta   90.00
_cell.angle_gamma   90.00
#
_symmetry.space_group_name_H-M   'P 1'
#
loop_
_entity.id
_entity.type
_entity.pdbx_description
1 polymer ?
#
loop_
_entity_poly.entity_id
_entity_poly.type
_entity_poly.pdbx_seq_one_letter_code
_entity_poly.pdbx_strand_id
1 'polypeptide(L)' 'MCAEGERTIYVDAKNHVLGRLSSHVAKLLLEGWRVIIVNAEKTVITGKKRSVKG' A
#
# COMPACT_ATOMS: atom_id res chain seq x y z
N MET A 1 27.49 0.18 13.94
CA MET A 1 26.75 0.71 12.78
C MET A 1 25.48 1.36 13.32
N CYS A 2 25.38 2.68 13.22
CA CYS A 2 24.19 3.43 13.62
C CYS A 2 23.03 2.95 12.75
N ALA A 3 21.94 2.48 13.37
CA ALA A 3 20.72 2.12 12.64
C ALA A 3 20.11 3.42 12.10
N GLU A 4 20.38 3.71 10.83
CA GLU A 4 19.81 4.86 10.14
C GLU A 4 18.29 4.67 10.12
N GLY A 5 17.58 5.61 10.74
CA GLY A 5 16.17 5.44 11.14
C GLY A 5 15.32 4.87 10.02
N GLU A 6 14.79 3.65 10.24
CA GLU A 6 13.84 3.04 9.32
C GLU A 6 12.62 3.96 9.21
N ARG A 7 12.52 4.69 8.10
CA ARG A 7 11.38 5.55 7.79
C ARG A 7 10.17 4.66 7.51
N THR A 8 9.52 4.22 8.58
CA THR A 8 8.40 3.31 8.55
C THR A 8 7.09 4.07 8.60
N ILE A 9 6.22 3.82 7.63
CA ILE A 9 4.88 4.40 7.57
C ILE A 9 3.83 3.29 7.67
N TYR A 10 2.86 3.50 8.57
CA TYR A 10 1.72 2.61 8.74
C TYR A 10 0.54 3.16 7.96
N VAL A 11 -0.06 2.34 7.11
CA VAL A 11 -1.18 2.73 6.25
C VAL A 11 -2.38 1.82 6.53
N ASP A 12 -3.49 2.41 6.97
CA ASP A 12 -4.76 1.69 7.15
C ASP A 12 -5.50 1.58 5.81
N ALA A 13 -5.63 0.36 5.30
CA ALA A 13 -6.28 0.10 4.03
C ALA A 13 -7.82 0.07 4.12
N LYS A 14 -8.40 0.22 5.30
CA LYS A 14 -9.87 0.26 5.46
C LYS A 14 -10.48 1.37 4.60
N ASN A 15 -11.50 1.04 3.81
CA ASN A 15 -12.19 1.95 2.87
C ASN A 15 -11.30 2.58 1.78
N HIS A 16 -10.04 2.15 1.63
CA HIS A 16 -9.18 2.64 0.57
C HIS A 16 -9.40 1.84 -0.71
N VAL A 17 -9.27 2.49 -1.87
CA VAL A 17 -9.30 1.78 -3.15
C VAL A 17 -7.92 1.18 -3.42
N LEU A 18 -7.83 -0.15 -3.56
CA LEU A 18 -6.57 -0.88 -3.70
C LEU A 18 -5.67 -0.30 -4.82
N GLY A 19 -6.25 -0.02 -5.98
CA GLY A 19 -5.50 0.53 -7.12
C GLY A 19 -4.87 1.89 -6.82
N ARG A 20 -5.57 2.77 -6.08
CA ARG A 20 -5.05 4.09 -5.70
C ARG A 20 -4.00 3.97 -4.61
N LEU A 21 -4.27 3.13 -3.63
CA LEU A 21 -3.36 2.83 -2.52
C LEU A 21 -2.02 2.31 -3.06
N SER A 22 -2.05 1.33 -3.96
CA SER A 22 -0.86 0.70 -4.55
C SER A 22 0.05 1.73 -5.24
N SER A 23 -0.51 2.64 -6.03
CA SER A 23 0.27 3.69 -6.71
C SER A 23 1.00 4.62 -5.74
N HIS A 24 0.39 4.93 -4.59
CA HIS A 24 1.04 5.74 -3.55
C HIS A 24 2.10 4.96 -2.80
N VAL A 25 1.82 3.71 -2.44
CA VAL A 25 2.77 2.82 -1.79
C VAL A 25 4.00 2.58 -2.66
N ALA A 26 3.83 2.38 -3.97
CA ALA A 26 4.94 2.22 -4.90
C ALA A 26 5.91 3.42 -4.88
N LYS A 27 5.38 4.66 -4.86
CA LYS A 27 6.22 5.86 -4.74
C LYS A 27 6.99 5.90 -3.43
N LEU A 28 6.33 5.62 -2.31
CA LEU A 28 6.95 5.59 -0.99
C LEU A 28 8.07 4.55 -0.91
N LEU A 29 7.87 3.36 -1.49
CA LEU A 29 8.90 2.33 -1.56
C LEU A 29 10.11 2.79 -2.39
N LEU A 30 9.89 3.49 -3.51
CA LEU A 30 10.99 4.05 -4.33
C LEU A 30 11.76 5.16 -3.62
N GLU A 31 11.09 5.94 -2.77
CA GLU A 31 11.71 6.94 -1.91
C GLU A 31 12.47 6.35 -0.70
N GLY A 32 12.48 5.02 -0.56
CA GLY A 32 13.19 4.31 0.51
C GLY A 32 12.42 4.21 1.82
N TRP A 33 11.10 4.41 1.80
CA TRP A 33 10.24 4.19 2.97
C TRP A 33 9.91 2.72 3.13
N ARG A 34 9.82 2.27 4.39
CA ARG A 34 9.24 0.99 4.76
C ARG A 34 7.75 1.17 4.97
N VAL A 35 6.92 0.55 4.14
CA VAL A 35 5.45 0.70 4.25
C VAL A 35 4.85 -0.56 4.89
N ILE A 36 4.07 -0.37 5.96
CA ILE A 36 3.32 -1.44 6.63
C ILE A 36 1.83 -1.17 6.44
N ILE A 37 1.14 -2.06 5.73
CA ILE A 37 -0.29 -1.94 5.46
C ILE A 37 -1.06 -2.76 6.49
N VAL A 38 -2.01 -2.13 7.18
CA VAL A 38 -2.92 -2.79 8.13
C VAL A 38 -4.34 -2.85 7.56
N ASN A 39 -5.13 -3.84 7.99
CA ASN A 39 -6.50 -4.09 7.48
C ASN A 39 -6.60 -4.28 5.96
N ALA A 40 -5.59 -4.88 5.30
CA ALA A 40 -5.57 -5.09 3.85
C ALA A 40 -6.78 -5.91 3.32
N GLU A 41 -7.43 -6.71 4.16
CA GLU A 41 -8.66 -7.42 3.83
C GLU A 41 -9.89 -6.49 3.65
N LYS A 42 -9.87 -5.29 4.24
CA LYS A 42 -10.97 -4.30 4.21
C LYS A 42 -10.79 -3.29 3.08
N THR A 43 -9.81 -3.50 2.21
CA THR A 43 -9.52 -2.63 1.07
C THR A 43 -10.58 -2.83 -0.01
N VAL A 44 -11.04 -1.73 -0.61
CA VAL A 44 -12.05 -1.73 -1.67
C VAL A 44 -11.36 -1.95 -3.01
N ILE A 45 -11.73 -3.01 -3.74
CA ILE A 45 -11.29 -3.20 -5.13
C ILE A 45 -12.40 -2.70 -6.04
N THR A 46 -12.18 -1.55 -6.66
CA THR A 46 -13.12 -0.99 -7.64
C THR A 46 -12.82 -1.55 -9.02
N GLY A 47 -13.69 -2.40 -9.55
CA GLY A 47 -13.56 -2.99 -10.89
C GLY A 47 -14.44 -4.24 -11.05
N LYS A 48 -14.88 -4.54 -12.28
CA LYS A 48 -15.56 -5.81 -12.56
C LYS A 48 -14.54 -6.94 -12.36
N LYS A 49 -14.86 -7.97 -11.57
CA LYS A 49 -14.00 -9.16 -11.32
C LYS A 49 -13.42 -9.78 -12.62
N ARG A 50 -14.08 -9.58 -13.76
CA ARG A 50 -13.63 -10.03 -15.10
C ARG A 50 -12.39 -9.33 -15.66
N SER A 51 -12.03 -8.13 -15.18
CA SER A 51 -10.83 -7.41 -15.62
C SER A 51 -9.59 -7.69 -14.75
N VAL A 52 -9.72 -8.48 -13.69
CA VAL A 52 -8.61 -8.91 -12.80
C VAL A 52 -8.13 -10.32 -13.19
N LYS A 53 -8.27 -10.69 -14.46
CA LYS A 53 -7.62 -11.86 -15.06
C LYS A 53 -6.69 -11.37 -16.16
N GLY A 54 -5.40 -11.35 -15.84
CA GLY A 54 -4.29 -11.52 -16.76
C GLY A 54 -3.56 -12.76 -16.31
#